data_AF-A0A927JLX2-F1
#
_entry.id   AF-A0A927JLX2-F1
#
_cell.length_a   1.000
_cell.length_b   1.000
_cell.length_c   1.000
_cell.angle_alpha   90.00
_cell.angle_beta   90.00
_cell.angle_gamma   90.00
#
_symmetry.space_group_name_H-M   'P 1'
#
loop_
_entity.id
_entity.type
_entity.pdbx_description
1 polymer ?
#
loop_
_entity_poly.entity_id
_entity_poly.type
_entity_poly.pdbx_seq_one_letter_code
_entity_poly.pdbx_strand_id
1 'polypeptide(L)'
;MEINNARYWDAEEEAVGSGFAIHPGLIIKNSILPSRNMSVGGLAEAIGVARPGLSKVLNGKRDLTGEMAALIGAALLYPDDVLATMMANHALARAKSALVDRIAAIADVAQDHLDKLIEAANENNKVREAM
;
A
#
# COMPACT_ATOMS: atom_id res chain seq x y z
N MET A 1 -25.09 13.47 -4.58
CA MET A 1 -24.46 12.67 -3.51
C MET A 1 -23.23 13.44 -3.10
N GLU A 2 -23.23 14.02 -1.92
CA GLU A 2 -22.11 14.84 -1.45
C GLU A 2 -20.97 13.95 -0.95
N ILE A 3 -19.74 14.33 -1.24
CA ILE A 3 -18.52 13.68 -0.76
C ILE A 3 -18.04 14.45 0.47
N ASN A 4 -17.92 13.75 1.59
CA ASN A 4 -17.74 14.38 2.90
C ASN A 4 -16.25 14.61 3.17
N ASN A 5 -15.86 15.83 3.57
CA ASN A 5 -14.45 16.20 3.67
C ASN A 5 -13.86 15.83 5.06
N ALA A 6 -13.82 14.53 5.37
CA ALA A 6 -13.53 14.01 6.71
C ALA A 6 -12.02 13.74 6.94
N ARG A 7 -11.42 14.56 7.80
CA ARG A 7 -9.98 14.71 8.14
C ARG A 7 -9.47 13.61 9.08
N TYR A 8 -9.52 12.38 8.60
CA TYR A 8 -9.63 11.14 9.39
C TYR A 8 -8.43 10.66 10.24
N TRP A 9 -7.78 11.52 11.02
CA TRP A 9 -6.63 11.14 11.88
C TRP A 9 -6.59 11.77 13.29
N ASP A 10 -7.51 12.67 13.66
CA ASP A 10 -7.57 13.33 14.99
C ASP A 10 -9.04 13.45 15.46
N ALA A 11 -9.71 12.29 15.55
CA ALA A 11 -11.13 12.12 15.23
C ALA A 11 -11.41 12.25 13.72
N GLU A 12 -12.69 12.07 13.37
CA GLU A 12 -13.13 11.68 12.02
C GLU A 12 -12.57 10.26 11.65
N GLU A 13 -13.05 9.67 10.52
CA GLU A 13 -12.66 7.49 8.67
C GLU A 13 -13.46 7.22 7.30
N GLU A 14 -12.88 7.33 6.09
CA GLU A 14 -12.09 8.45 5.52
C GLU A 14 -10.80 8.05 4.80
N ALA A 15 -10.11 7.02 5.31
CA ALA A 15 -8.87 6.50 4.74
C ALA A 15 -9.07 5.11 4.10
N VAL A 16 -10.30 4.84 3.61
CA VAL A 16 -10.65 3.63 2.85
C VAL A 16 -10.09 3.67 1.41
N GLY A 17 -8.82 4.05 1.29
CA GLY A 17 -7.98 3.68 0.16
C GLY A 17 -7.67 2.18 0.23
N SER A 18 -8.70 1.34 0.00
CA SER A 18 -8.67 -0.14 -0.03
C SER A 18 -7.94 -0.81 1.14
N GLY A 19 -8.65 -1.48 2.04
CA GLY A 19 -8.20 -1.93 3.39
C GLY A 19 -6.87 -2.74 3.50
N PHE A 20 -6.26 -3.09 2.38
CA PHE A 20 -4.85 -3.47 2.24
C PHE A 20 -3.85 -2.35 2.61
N ALA A 21 -4.29 -1.13 2.88
CA ALA A 21 -3.44 -0.02 3.34
C ALA A 21 -2.88 -0.18 4.77
N ILE A 22 -3.26 -1.23 5.52
CA ILE A 22 -2.79 -1.49 6.88
C ILE A 22 -1.36 -2.08 6.87
N HIS A 23 -0.47 -1.56 7.71
CA HIS A 23 0.89 -2.08 7.86
C HIS A 23 0.89 -3.56 8.32
N PRO A 24 1.45 -4.51 7.56
CA PRO A 24 1.31 -5.95 7.82
C PRO A 24 1.85 -6.38 9.18
N GLY A 25 2.87 -5.69 9.71
CA GLY A 25 3.38 -5.92 11.07
C GLY A 25 2.31 -5.81 12.16
N LEU A 26 1.28 -4.97 11.99
CA LEU A 26 0.17 -4.85 12.93
C LEU A 26 -0.76 -6.08 12.87
N ILE A 27 -1.02 -6.62 11.68
CA ILE A 27 -1.81 -7.84 11.48
C ILE A 27 -1.05 -9.08 12.00
N ILE A 28 0.26 -9.16 11.75
CA ILE A 28 1.12 -10.20 12.33
C ILE A 28 1.04 -10.15 13.86
N LYS A 29 1.17 -8.96 14.47
CA LYS A 29 1.13 -8.77 15.92
C LYS A 29 -0.24 -9.09 16.55
N ASN A 30 -1.32 -8.58 15.95
CA ASN A 30 -2.64 -8.54 16.58
C ASN A 30 -3.53 -9.75 16.20
N SER A 31 -3.18 -10.50 15.15
CA SER A 31 -4.02 -11.59 14.63
C SER A 31 -3.24 -12.88 14.36
N ILE A 32 -2.11 -12.83 13.64
CA ILE A 32 -1.38 -14.05 13.26
C ILE A 32 -0.63 -14.64 14.46
N LEU A 33 0.10 -13.84 15.24
CA LEU A 33 0.81 -14.31 16.43
C LEU A 33 -0.14 -14.92 17.50
N PRO A 34 -1.26 -14.28 17.87
CA PRO A 34 -2.24 -14.87 18.78
C PRO A 34 -2.85 -16.18 18.25
N SER A 35 -3.24 -16.25 16.97
CA SER A 35 -3.84 -17.46 16.40
C SER A 35 -2.86 -18.64 16.25
N ARG A 36 -1.55 -18.39 16.32
CA ARG A 36 -0.51 -19.43 16.41
C ARG A 36 0.07 -19.61 17.83
N ASN A 37 -0.54 -18.97 18.84
CA ASN A 37 -0.09 -18.95 20.24
C ASN A 37 1.41 -18.59 20.41
N MET A 38 1.95 -17.76 19.52
CA MET A 38 3.37 -17.44 19.45
C MET A 38 3.63 -16.03 20.01
N SER A 39 4.66 -15.88 20.84
CA SER A 39 5.06 -14.56 21.34
C SER A 39 6.02 -13.83 20.38
N VAL A 40 6.07 -12.49 20.46
CA VAL A 40 7.06 -11.68 19.74
C VAL A 40 8.51 -12.04 20.11
N GLY A 41 8.73 -12.64 21.29
CA GLY A 41 10.03 -13.21 21.65
C GLY A 41 10.34 -14.48 20.86
N GLY A 42 9.41 -15.44 20.88
CA GLY A 42 9.55 -16.72 20.17
C GLY A 42 9.65 -16.55 18.65
N LEU A 43 8.92 -15.60 18.05
CA LEU A 43 9.10 -15.30 16.62
C LEU A 43 10.50 -14.73 16.33
N ALA A 44 11.02 -13.81 17.16
CA ALA A 44 12.36 -13.25 16.97
C ALA A 44 13.46 -14.33 17.06
N GLU A 45 13.30 -15.26 18.01
CA GLU A 45 14.17 -16.42 18.19
C GLU A 45 14.09 -17.40 17.01
N ALA A 46 12.87 -17.77 16.60
CA ALA A 46 12.63 -18.71 15.49
C ALA A 46 13.18 -18.22 14.13
N ILE A 47 13.20 -16.90 13.90
CA ILE A 47 13.79 -16.30 12.68
C ILE A 47 15.21 -15.74 12.88
N GLY A 48 15.81 -15.92 14.05
CA GLY A 48 17.20 -15.53 14.32
C GLY A 48 17.50 -14.03 14.34
N VAL A 49 16.50 -13.15 14.58
CA VAL A 49 16.68 -11.69 14.51
C VAL A 49 16.60 -11.00 15.88
N ALA A 50 17.27 -9.86 15.99
CA ALA A 50 17.20 -9.03 17.19
C ALA A 50 15.76 -8.52 17.47
N ARG A 51 15.17 -8.96 18.58
CA ARG A 51 13.80 -8.59 19.02
C ARG A 51 13.45 -7.09 18.94
N PRO A 52 14.35 -6.12 19.22
CA PRO A 52 14.05 -4.70 19.02
C PRO A 52 13.82 -4.31 17.55
N GLY A 53 14.46 -5.00 16.61
CA GLY A 53 14.27 -4.82 15.17
C GLY A 53 12.89 -5.31 14.73
N LEU A 54 12.55 -6.56 15.07
CA LEU A 54 11.23 -7.14 14.81
C LEU A 54 10.12 -6.32 15.49
N SER A 55 10.32 -5.89 16.74
CA SER A 55 9.35 -5.07 17.47
C SER A 55 9.04 -3.73 16.78
N LYS A 56 10.02 -3.09 16.10
CA LYS A 56 9.73 -1.89 15.29
C LYS A 56 8.80 -2.21 14.11
N VAL A 57 9.00 -3.34 13.44
CA VAL A 57 8.14 -3.79 12.33
C VAL A 57 6.74 -4.14 12.82
N LEU A 58 6.63 -4.97 13.88
CA LEU A 58 5.35 -5.40 14.45
C LEU A 58 4.52 -4.28 15.10
N ASN A 59 5.10 -3.09 15.30
CA ASN A 59 4.38 -1.90 15.78
C ASN A 59 4.23 -0.81 14.70
N GLY A 60 4.45 -1.13 13.41
CA GLY A 60 4.29 -0.17 12.30
C GLY A 60 5.34 0.95 12.24
N LYS A 61 6.44 0.83 12.98
CA LYS A 61 7.52 1.84 13.08
C LYS A 61 8.71 1.55 12.15
N ARG A 62 8.59 0.54 11.29
CA ARG A 62 9.54 0.16 10.25
C ARG A 62 8.84 -0.77 9.26
N ASP A 63 8.96 -0.47 7.98
CA ASP A 63 8.46 -1.29 6.88
C ASP A 63 8.95 -2.75 6.95
N LEU A 64 8.09 -3.69 6.56
CA LEU A 64 8.41 -5.12 6.46
C LEU A 64 9.22 -5.39 5.17
N THR A 65 10.50 -5.76 5.29
CA THR A 65 11.32 -6.14 4.13
C THR A 65 10.90 -7.51 3.57
N GLY A 66 11.17 -7.79 2.28
CA GLY A 66 10.90 -9.09 1.68
C GLY A 66 11.62 -10.25 2.37
N GLU A 67 12.86 -10.03 2.82
CA GLU A 67 13.61 -10.95 3.69
C GLU A 67 12.84 -11.27 4.98
N MET A 68 12.35 -10.25 5.68
CA MET A 68 11.58 -10.42 6.91
C MET A 68 10.20 -11.06 6.63
N ALA A 69 9.59 -10.80 5.48
CA ALA A 69 8.35 -11.45 5.06
C ALA A 69 8.55 -12.96 4.86
N ALA A 70 9.59 -13.37 4.11
CA ALA A 70 9.92 -14.77 3.88
C ALA A 70 10.26 -15.52 5.19
N LEU A 71 11.08 -14.92 6.05
CA LEU A 71 11.42 -15.47 7.37
C LEU A 71 10.18 -15.64 8.26
N ILE A 72 9.30 -14.64 8.33
CA ILE A 72 8.07 -14.70 9.11
C ILE A 72 7.07 -15.70 8.49
N GLY A 73 6.96 -15.75 7.16
CA GLY A 73 6.10 -16.69 6.45
C GLY A 73 6.47 -18.15 6.71
N ALA A 74 7.77 -18.47 6.68
CA ALA A 74 8.30 -19.77 7.07
C ALA A 74 8.02 -20.10 8.54
N ALA A 75 8.34 -19.19 9.47
CA ALA A 75 8.16 -19.43 10.91
C ALA A 75 6.69 -19.49 11.37
N LEU A 76 5.78 -18.82 10.65
CA LEU A 76 4.35 -18.80 10.96
C LEU A 76 3.51 -19.70 10.04
N LEU A 77 4.09 -20.40 9.07
CA LEU A 77 3.36 -21.10 7.99
C LEU A 77 2.23 -20.21 7.43
N TYR A 78 2.62 -19.07 6.88
CA TYR A 78 1.74 -18.04 6.34
C TYR A 78 2.33 -17.53 5.00
N PRO A 79 1.52 -17.21 3.97
CA PRO A 79 2.05 -16.74 2.69
C PRO A 79 2.83 -15.42 2.82
N ASP A 80 4.09 -15.44 2.42
CA ASP A 80 5.02 -14.30 2.50
C ASP A 80 4.77 -13.27 1.40
N ASP A 81 4.34 -13.72 0.22
CA ASP A 81 3.83 -12.90 -0.87
C ASP A 81 2.66 -11.98 -0.45
N VAL A 82 1.73 -12.49 0.36
CA VAL A 82 0.63 -11.70 0.94
C VAL A 82 1.17 -10.61 1.86
N LEU A 83 2.12 -10.95 2.74
CA LEU A 83 2.74 -9.98 3.66
C LEU A 83 3.52 -8.89 2.90
N ALA A 84 4.25 -9.27 1.85
CA ALA A 84 4.97 -8.35 0.97
C ALA A 84 4.01 -7.45 0.18
N THR A 85 2.92 -8.01 -0.35
CA THR A 85 1.88 -7.27 -1.09
C THR A 85 1.16 -6.26 -0.18
N MET A 86 0.83 -6.64 1.06
CA MET A 86 0.31 -5.70 2.07
C MET A 86 1.28 -4.57 2.37
N MET A 87 2.59 -4.85 2.47
CA MET A 87 3.59 -3.81 2.69
C MET A 87 3.69 -2.86 1.50
N ALA A 88 3.67 -3.38 0.27
CA ALA A 88 3.67 -2.57 -0.95
C ALA A 88 2.43 -1.66 -1.03
N ASN A 89 1.24 -2.17 -0.70
CA ASN A 89 -0.01 -1.41 -0.68
C ASN A 89 -0.01 -0.32 0.40
N HIS A 90 0.43 -0.62 1.63
CA HIS A 90 0.63 0.38 2.68
C HIS A 90 1.64 1.47 2.25
N ALA A 91 2.77 1.08 1.66
CA ALA A 91 3.79 2.02 1.19
C ALA A 91 3.24 2.93 0.06
N LEU A 92 2.45 2.38 -0.87
CA LEU A 92 1.80 3.13 -1.94
C LEU A 92 0.72 4.08 -1.41
N ALA A 93 -0.10 3.64 -0.46
CA ALA A 93 -1.13 4.49 0.16
C ALA A 93 -0.49 5.69 0.88
N ARG A 94 0.55 5.44 1.69
CA ARG A 94 1.37 6.47 2.35
C ARG A 94 2.01 7.44 1.34
N ALA A 95 2.55 6.93 0.22
CA ALA A 95 3.14 7.75 -0.83
C ALA A 95 2.10 8.61 -1.56
N LYS A 96 0.92 8.06 -1.88
CA LYS A 96 -0.19 8.82 -2.50
C LYS A 96 -0.68 9.95 -1.60
N SER A 97 -0.90 9.66 -0.31
CA SER A 97 -1.32 10.66 0.69
C SER A 97 -0.30 11.79 0.86
N ALA A 98 0.99 11.51 0.74
CA ALA A 98 2.05 12.53 0.83
C ALA A 98 2.29 13.32 -0.47
N LEU A 99 1.62 12.97 -1.59
CA LEU A 99 1.89 13.51 -2.93
C LEU A 99 0.64 13.95 -3.69
N VAL A 100 -0.51 14.14 -3.01
CA VAL A 100 -1.83 14.41 -3.63
C VAL A 100 -1.77 15.49 -4.72
N ASP A 101 -1.33 16.70 -4.38
CA ASP A 101 -1.29 17.84 -5.31
C ASP A 101 -0.37 17.58 -6.51
N ARG A 102 0.75 16.89 -6.28
CA ARG A 102 1.71 16.53 -7.33
C ARG A 102 1.15 15.44 -8.25
N ILE A 103 0.38 14.50 -7.70
CA ILE A 103 -0.29 13.45 -8.48
C ILE A 103 -1.40 14.07 -9.34
N ALA A 104 -2.18 15.01 -8.81
CA ALA A 104 -3.18 15.77 -9.55
C ALA A 104 -2.54 16.53 -10.73
N ALA A 105 -1.53 17.36 -10.47
CA ALA A 105 -0.85 18.13 -11.52
C ALA A 105 -0.18 17.25 -12.60
N ILE A 106 0.26 16.03 -12.26
CA ILE A 106 0.77 15.05 -13.24
C ILE A 106 -0.37 14.43 -14.05
N ALA A 107 -1.52 14.15 -13.42
CA ALA A 107 -2.70 13.63 -14.10
C ALA A 107 -3.31 14.64 -15.09
N ASP A 108 -3.38 15.92 -14.71
CA ASP A 108 -3.87 17.00 -15.58
C ASP A 108 -3.02 17.11 -16.86
N VAL A 109 -1.70 17.07 -16.74
CA VAL A 109 -0.76 17.09 -17.89
C VAL A 109 -0.87 15.81 -18.73
N ALA A 110 -1.12 14.66 -18.11
CA ALA A 110 -1.33 13.41 -18.84
C ALA A 110 -2.66 13.41 -19.62
N GLN A 111 -3.71 14.02 -19.06
CA GLN A 111 -5.02 14.15 -19.71
C GLN A 111 -4.97 15.14 -20.88
N ASP A 112 -4.38 16.32 -20.69
CA ASP A 112 -4.14 17.31 -21.75
C ASP A 112 -3.38 16.72 -22.95
N HIS A 113 -2.41 15.83 -22.69
CA HIS A 113 -1.70 15.11 -23.76
C HIS A 113 -2.60 14.08 -24.46
N LEU A 114 -3.40 13.31 -23.71
CA LEU A 114 -4.33 12.32 -24.26
C LEU A 114 -5.41 12.97 -25.13
N ASP A 115 -5.99 14.08 -24.69
CA ASP A 115 -7.03 14.81 -25.40
C ASP A 115 -6.53 15.31 -26.76
N LYS A 116 -5.28 15.84 -26.82
CA LYS A 116 -4.62 16.27 -28.07
C LYS A 116 -4.34 15.12 -29.04
N LEU A 117 -3.99 13.94 -28.53
CA LEU A 117 -3.84 12.74 -29.36
C LEU A 117 -5.18 12.28 -29.95
N ILE A 118 -6.28 12.39 -29.18
CA ILE A 118 -7.63 12.06 -29.64
C ILE A 118 -8.12 13.08 -30.68
N GLU A 119 -7.89 14.38 -30.47
CA GLU A 119 -8.23 15.44 -31.43
C GLU A 119 -7.53 15.21 -32.78
N ALA A 120 -6.20 15.07 -32.77
CA ALA A 120 -5.42 14.81 -33.99
C ALA A 120 -5.82 13.51 -34.70
N ALA A 121 -6.18 12.45 -33.96
CA ALA A 121 -6.67 11.20 -34.56
C ALA A 121 -8.03 11.41 -35.28
N ASN A 122 -8.93 12.18 -34.67
CA ASN A 122 -10.25 12.50 -35.25
C ASN A 122 -10.12 13.39 -36.50
N GLU A 123 -9.21 14.37 -36.52
CA GLU A 123 -8.92 15.18 -37.71
C GLU A 123 -8.41 14.33 -38.87
N ASN A 124 -7.42 13.46 -38.61
CA ASN A 124 -6.87 12.55 -39.63
C ASN A 124 -7.94 11.60 -40.20
N ASN A 125 -8.92 11.16 -39.41
CA ASN A 125 -10.02 10.34 -39.91
C ASN A 125 -10.97 11.13 -40.82
N LYS A 126 -11.38 12.35 -40.43
CA LYS A 126 -12.23 13.23 -41.25
C LYS A 126 -11.61 13.53 -42.62
N VAL A 127 -10.31 13.78 -42.67
CA VAL A 127 -9.59 14.01 -43.95
C VAL A 127 -9.64 12.77 -44.84
N ARG A 128 -9.52 11.57 -44.27
CA ARG A 128 -9.60 10.29 -45.01
C ARG A 128 -11.00 9.92 -45.48
N GLU A 129 -12.05 10.37 -44.80
CA GLU A 129 -13.45 10.17 -45.18
C GLU A 129 -13.94 11.19 -46.23
N ALA A 130 -13.15 12.24 -46.48
CA ALA A 130 -13.42 13.29 -47.47
C ALA A 130 -12.64 13.13 -48.80
N MET A 131 -11.99 11.98 -49.01
CA MET A 131 -11.17 11.64 -50.20
C MET A 131 -11.73 10.43 -50.96
#